data_AF-A0A5K1EBI0-F1
#
_entry.id   AF-A0A5K1EBI0-F1
#
_cell.length_a   1.000
_cell.length_b   1.000
_cell.length_c   1.000
_cell.angle_alpha   90.00
_cell.angle_beta   90.00
_cell.angle_gamma   90.00
#
_symmetry.space_group_name_H-M   'P 1'
#
loop_
_entity.id
_entity.type
_entity.pdbx_description
1 polymer ?
#
loop_
_entity_poly.entity_id
_entity_poly.type
_entity_poly.pdbx_seq_one_letter_code
_entity_poly.pdbx_strand_id
1 'polypeptide(L)' 'MWYAYAKTVAEQEAWRVAGEEGIDLVVVNPSFVVGPLISSHPTSTLLIVLAILK' A
#
# COMPACT_ATOMS: atom_id res chain seq x y z
N MET A 1 1.67 12.30 7.01
CA MET A 1 0.78 12.79 5.92
C MET A 1 1.28 12.42 4.53
N TRP A 2 2.58 12.59 4.22
CA TRP A 2 3.13 12.40 2.87
C TRP A 2 2.90 11.02 2.23
N TYR A 3 2.95 9.94 3.01
CA TYR A 3 2.68 8.60 2.50
C TYR A 3 1.27 8.46 1.93
N ALA A 4 0.25 8.92 2.66
CA ALA A 4 -1.14 8.85 2.22
C ALA A 4 -1.35 9.70 0.95
N TYR A 5 -0.82 10.94 0.94
CA TYR A 5 -0.88 11.81 -0.23
C TYR A 5 -0.25 11.17 -1.47
N ALA A 6 0.96 10.61 -1.32
CA ALA A 6 1.66 9.93 -2.41
C ALA A 6 0.86 8.74 -2.95
N LYS A 7 0.25 7.93 -2.07
CA LYS A 7 -0.60 6.81 -2.48
C LYS A 7 -1.85 7.28 -3.22
N THR A 8 -2.49 8.37 -2.78
CA THR A 8 -3.66 8.95 -3.46
C THR A 8 -3.31 9.44 -4.86
N VAL A 9 -2.25 10.24 -5.03
CA VAL A 9 -1.86 10.78 -6.34
C VAL A 9 -1.41 9.66 -7.29
N ALA A 10 -0.68 8.65 -6.78
CA ALA A 10 -0.24 7.52 -7.58
C ALA A 10 -1.43 6.70 -8.12
N GLU A 11 -2.47 6.47 -7.32
CA GLU A 11 -3.65 5.73 -7.76
C GLU A 11 -4.48 6.54 -8.77
N GLN A 12 -4.66 7.84 -8.56
CA GLN A 12 -5.34 8.72 -9.52
C GLN A 12 -4.67 8.68 -10.90
N GLU A 13 -3.33 8.73 -10.92
CA GLU A 13 -2.56 8.66 -12.16
C GLU A 13 -2.63 7.28 -12.81
N ALA A 14 -2.61 6.20 -12.02
CA ALA A 14 -2.80 4.85 -12.54
C ALA A 14 -4.15 4.68 -13.25
N TRP A 15 -5.23 5.24 -12.69
CA TRP A 15 -6.55 5.25 -13.34
C TRP A 15 -6.58 6.06 -14.63
N ARG A 16 -5.93 7.23 -14.66
CA ARG A 16 -5.83 8.07 -15.87
C ARG A 16 -5.14 7.31 -17.00
N VAL A 17 -3.97 6.73 -16.73
CA VAL A 17 -3.19 5.96 -17.70
C VAL A 17 -3.95 4.71 -18.15
N ALA A 18 -4.60 3.99 -17.23
CA ALA A 18 -5.38 2.81 -17.60
C ALA A 18 -6.52 3.14 -18.57
N GLY A 19 -7.22 4.27 -18.35
CA GLY A 19 -8.26 4.74 -19.25
C GLY A 19 -7.74 5.14 -20.63
N GLU A 20 -6.56 5.78 -20.70
CA GLU A 20 -5.93 6.20 -21.96
C GLU A 20 -5.41 5.02 -22.78
N GLU A 21 -4.86 4.00 -22.11
CA GLU A 21 -4.25 2.83 -22.75
C GLU A 21 -5.24 1.65 -22.92
N GLY A 22 -6.49 1.80 -22.47
CA GLY A 22 -7.50 0.74 -22.54
C GLY A 22 -7.18 -0.49 -21.67
N ILE A 23 -6.48 -0.29 -20.56
CA ILE A 23 -6.12 -1.34 -19.60
C ILE A 23 -7.30 -1.59 -18.65
N ASP A 24 -7.71 -2.85 -18.51
CA ASP A 24 -8.66 -3.28 -17.48
C ASP A 24 -7.98 -3.33 -16.10
N LEU A 25 -8.00 -2.19 -15.40
CA LEU A 25 -7.35 -2.00 -14.11
C LEU A 25 -8.32 -2.30 -12.95
N VAL A 26 -7.84 -3.09 -11.99
CA VAL A 26 -8.45 -3.25 -10.66
C VAL A 26 -7.42 -2.87 -9.60
N VAL A 27 -7.87 -2.17 -8.56
CA VAL A 27 -7.02 -1.73 -7.44
C VAL A 27 -7.52 -2.37 -6.14
N VAL A 28 -6.58 -2.78 -5.29
CA VAL A 28 -6.85 -3.25 -3.92
C VAL A 28 -6.23 -2.26 -2.94
N ASN A 29 -7.04 -1.74 -2.02
CA ASN A 29 -6.65 -0.68 -1.09
C ASN A 29 -6.60 -1.25 0.34
N PRO A 30 -5.56 -2.02 0.70
CA PRO A 30 -5.44 -2.55 2.04
C PRO A 30 -5.15 -1.43 3.05
N SER A 31 -5.57 -1.65 4.29
CA SER A 31 -5.25 -0.79 5.42
C SER A 31 -4.11 -1.40 6.24
N PHE A 32 -4.36 -1.73 7.51
CA PHE A 32 -3.38 -2.34 8.40
C PHE A 32 -3.24 -3.85 8.14
N VAL A 33 -2.16 -4.26 7.49
CA VAL A 33 -1.90 -5.67 7.13
C VAL A 33 -1.08 -6.39 8.19
N VAL A 34 -1.59 -7.52 8.68
CA VAL A 34 -0.93 -8.42 9.64
C VAL A 34 -0.87 -9.85 9.10
N GLY A 35 0.19 -10.59 9.45
CA GLY A 35 0.35 -11.98 9.01
C GLY A 35 1.78 -12.50 9.14
N PRO A 36 2.03 -13.75 8.70
CA PRO A 36 3.36 -14.35 8.70
C PRO A 36 4.37 -13.55 7.88
N LEU A 37 5.60 -13.47 8.37
CA LEU A 37 6.70 -12.86 7.61
C LEU A 37 7.27 -13.84 6.59
N ILE A 38 7.52 -13.32 5.39
CA ILE A 38 8.24 -14.05 4.34
C ILE A 38 9.76 -13.78 4.42
N SER A 39 10.18 -12.67 5.02
CA SER A 39 11.60 -12.29 5.20
C SER A 39 11.95 -12.01 6.66
N SER A 40 13.25 -12.01 6.99
CA SER A 40 13.75 -11.69 8.33
C SER A 40 13.63 -10.21 8.72
N HIS A 41 13.26 -9.33 7.78
CA HIS A 41 13.16 -7.90 8.02
C HIS A 41 11.68 -7.50 8.17
N PRO A 42 11.29 -6.87 9.29
CA PRO A 42 9.91 -6.46 9.50
C PRO A 42 9.50 -5.34 8.53
N THR A 43 8.30 -5.47 7.96
CA THR A 43 7.68 -4.39 7.16
C THR A 43 7.27 -3.23 8.07
N SER A 44 6.94 -2.08 7.48
CA SER A 44 6.50 -0.89 8.22
C SER A 44 5.32 -1.18 9.17
N THR A 45 4.35 -1.99 8.73
CA THR A 45 3.21 -2.37 9.57
C THR A 45 3.62 -3.25 10.75
N LEU A 46 4.51 -4.21 10.53
CA LEU A 46 4.98 -5.08 11.63
C LEU A 46 5.85 -4.31 12.63
N LEU A 47 6.63 -3.34 12.18
CA LEU A 47 7.37 -2.45 13.08
C LEU A 47 6.44 -1.71 14.05
N ILE A 48 5.28 -1.26 13.57
CA ILE A 48 4.26 -0.63 14.42
C ILE A 48 3.69 -1.64 15.41
N VAL A 49 3.34 -2.86 14.96
CA VAL A 49 2.86 -3.93 15.87
C VAL A 49 3.89 -4.24 16.96
N LEU A 50 5.16 -4.41 16.60
CA LEU A 50 6.25 -4.68 17.54
C LEU A 50 6.50 -3.54 18.52
N ALA A 51 6.18 -2.30 18.14
CA ALA A 51 6.28 -1.14 19.03
C ALA A 51 5.12 -1.08 20.03
N ILE A 52 3.93 -1.59 19.67
CA ILE A 52 2.75 -1.65 20.55
C ILE A 52 2.84 -2.81 21.54
N LEU A 53 3.46 -3.92 21.15
CA LEU A 53 3.57 -5.13 21.98
C LEU A 53 4.73 -5.10 22.99
N LYS A 54 5.60 -4.08 22.92
CA LYS A 54 6.63 -3.81 23.93
C LYS A 54 6.06 -2.93 25.04
#